data_AF-A0A810L6P5-F1
#
_entry.id   AF-A0A810L6P5-F1
#
_cell.length_a   1.000
_cell.length_b   1.000
_cell.length_c   1.000
_cell.angle_alpha   90.00
_cell.angle_beta   90.00
_cell.angle_gamma   90.00
#
_symmetry.space_group_name_H-M   'P 1'
#
loop_
_entity.id
_entity.type
_entity.pdbx_description
1 polymer ?
#
loop_
_entity_poly.entity_id
_entity_poly.type
_entity_poly.pdbx_seq_one_letter_code
_entity_poly.pdbx_strand_id
1 'polypeptide(L)'
;MSGLPDPDDLRRQLTEVVGTRLLDPLEILLDGDRTVDTLRTRVYEQTQVWTVQLLGPDGRQARFTAARLVATLYPDDAAFDPPAAWWATPLGRVVARRVGHPGAHHVSYAVAGAMLGVTRQAVHDLIQRGKLDRHPDGGVRVTSVRARLSTLEAPR
;
A
#
# COMPACT_ATOMS: atom_id res chain seq x y z
N MET A 1 -6.65 11.00 10.13
CA MET A 1 -5.32 10.33 10.07
C MET A 1 -4.81 10.40 8.64
N SER A 2 -3.97 11.37 8.28
CA SER A 2 -3.33 11.41 6.96
C SER A 2 -1.90 11.97 7.06
N GLY A 3 -0.98 11.06 7.37
CA GLY A 3 0.47 11.17 7.19
C GLY A 3 1.00 9.77 6.85
N LEU A 4 2.24 9.66 6.36
CA LEU A 4 2.94 8.37 6.28
C LEU A 4 2.82 7.60 7.61
N PRO A 5 2.71 6.26 7.58
CA PRO A 5 2.65 5.47 8.80
C PRO A 5 3.93 5.63 9.62
N ASP A 6 3.81 5.34 10.92
CA ASP A 6 4.98 5.17 11.77
C ASP A 6 5.91 4.08 11.20
N PRO A 7 7.24 4.30 11.16
CA PRO A 7 8.18 3.32 10.63
C PRO A 7 8.11 1.95 11.31
N ASP A 8 7.89 1.89 12.62
CA ASP A 8 7.83 0.64 13.37
C ASP A 8 6.55 -0.14 13.05
N ASP A 9 5.43 0.56 12.87
CA ASP A 9 4.17 -0.04 12.43
C ASP A 9 4.29 -0.63 11.02
N LEU A 10 4.91 0.10 10.09
CA LEU A 10 5.12 -0.39 8.72
C LEU A 10 6.03 -1.61 8.72
N ARG A 11 7.15 -1.54 9.44
CA ARG A 11 8.10 -2.64 9.56
C ARG A 11 7.44 -3.89 10.14
N ARG A 12 6.71 -3.75 11.25
CA ARG A 12 6.02 -4.86 11.92
C ARG A 12 5.05 -5.54 10.95
N GLN A 13 4.25 -4.75 10.25
CA GLN A 13 3.34 -5.27 9.24
C GLN A 13 4.07 -5.96 8.08
N LEU A 14 5.17 -5.41 7.58
CA LEU A 14 5.95 -6.04 6.51
C LEU A 14 6.50 -7.40 6.94
N THR A 15 7.05 -7.50 8.15
CA THR A 15 7.55 -8.77 8.71
C THR A 15 6.44 -9.80 8.82
N GLU A 16 5.27 -9.41 9.32
CA GLU A 16 4.10 -10.29 9.45
C GLU A 16 3.62 -10.79 8.08
N VAL A 17 3.38 -9.88 7.13
CA VAL A 17 2.86 -10.23 5.79
C VAL A 17 3.84 -11.13 5.04
N VAL A 18 5.14 -10.84 5.09
CA VAL A 18 6.17 -11.65 4.41
C VAL A 18 6.31 -13.00 5.10
N GLY A 19 6.27 -13.04 6.44
CA GLY A 19 6.26 -14.28 7.21
C GLY A 19 5.10 -15.17 6.78
N THR A 20 3.88 -14.67 6.91
CA THR A 20 2.66 -15.45 6.63
C THR A 20 2.52 -15.88 5.18
N ARG A 21 2.98 -15.08 4.22
CA ARG A 21 2.75 -15.37 2.80
C ARG A 21 3.89 -16.05 2.08
N LEU A 22 5.12 -15.91 2.57
CA LEU A 22 6.29 -16.51 1.92
C LEU A 22 6.97 -17.55 2.80
N LEU A 23 7.16 -17.26 4.09
CA LEU A 23 7.97 -18.12 4.95
C LEU A 23 7.17 -19.26 5.58
N ASP A 24 5.95 -19.02 6.05
CA ASP A 24 5.10 -20.06 6.63
C ASP A 24 4.77 -21.18 5.61
N PRO A 25 4.46 -20.89 4.32
CA PRO A 25 4.33 -21.93 3.30
C PRO A 25 5.62 -22.70 3.04
N LEU A 26 6.78 -22.03 3.06
CA LEU A 26 8.08 -22.71 2.91
C LEU A 26 8.39 -23.61 4.11
N GLU A 27 8.05 -23.18 5.32
CA GLU A 27 8.20 -23.99 6.53
C GLU A 27 7.39 -25.29 6.44
N ILE A 28 6.15 -25.19 5.96
CA ILE A 28 5.28 -26.36 5.73
C ILE A 28 5.86 -27.28 4.65
N LEU A 29 6.29 -26.73 3.51
CA LEU A 29 6.80 -27.54 2.38
C LEU A 29 8.16 -28.18 2.66
N LEU A 30 8.98 -27.56 3.52
CA LEU A 30 10.32 -28.01 3.86
C LEU A 30 10.37 -28.71 5.24
N ASP A 31 9.21 -29.05 5.81
CA ASP A 31 9.08 -29.79 7.08
C ASP A 31 9.92 -29.19 8.22
N GLY A 32 9.87 -27.87 8.37
CA GLY A 32 10.58 -27.15 9.44
C GLY A 32 12.10 -27.08 9.26
N ASP A 33 12.62 -27.17 8.03
CA ASP A 33 14.06 -27.03 7.76
C ASP A 33 14.63 -25.72 8.35
N ARG A 34 15.76 -25.83 9.06
CA ARG A 34 16.46 -24.71 9.73
C ARG A 34 16.88 -23.58 8.78
N THR A 35 16.91 -23.83 7.48
CA THR A 35 17.11 -22.80 6.44
C THR A 35 16.01 -21.75 6.49
N VAL A 36 14.78 -22.12 6.86
CA VAL A 36 13.65 -21.18 6.98
C VAL A 36 13.89 -20.18 8.12
N ASP A 37 14.48 -20.59 9.24
CA ASP A 37 14.86 -19.67 10.33
C ASP A 37 15.89 -18.64 9.85
N THR A 38 16.86 -19.09 9.05
CA THR A 38 17.86 -18.19 8.45
C THR A 38 17.18 -17.17 7.53
N LEU A 39 16.19 -17.60 6.74
CA LEU A 39 15.39 -16.70 5.90
C LEU A 39 14.55 -15.72 6.74
N ARG A 40 13.97 -16.15 7.86
CA ARG A 40 13.24 -15.27 8.80
C ARG A 40 14.13 -14.13 9.30
N THR A 41 15.36 -14.43 9.72
CA THR A 41 16.32 -13.40 10.14
C THR A 41 16.64 -12.42 8.99
N ARG A 42 16.89 -12.93 7.78
CA ARG A 42 17.17 -12.08 6.61
C ARG A 42 16.00 -11.21 6.21
N VAL A 43 14.78 -11.74 6.24
CA VAL A 43 13.57 -10.97 5.96
C VAL A 43 13.40 -9.85 6.98
N TYR A 44 13.62 -10.13 8.27
CA TYR A 44 13.54 -9.11 9.31
C TYR A 44 14.51 -7.94 9.04
N GLU A 45 15.77 -8.22 8.72
CA GLU A 45 16.76 -7.20 8.32
C GLU A 45 16.28 -6.43 7.07
N GLN A 46 15.77 -7.15 6.07
CA GLN A 46 15.34 -6.57 4.81
C GLN A 46 14.09 -5.69 4.95
N THR A 47 13.20 -5.97 5.90
CA THR A 47 12.02 -5.12 6.17
C THR A 47 12.43 -3.73 6.68
N GLN A 48 13.57 -3.60 7.36
CA GLN A 48 14.14 -2.30 7.74
C GLN A 48 14.48 -1.49 6.49
N VAL A 49 15.19 -2.12 5.55
CA VAL A 49 15.61 -1.50 4.29
C VAL A 49 14.40 -1.07 3.48
N TRP A 50 13.39 -1.92 3.35
CA TRP A 50 12.16 -1.55 2.62
C TRP A 50 11.40 -0.42 3.31
N THR A 51 11.33 -0.41 4.64
CA THR A 51 10.69 0.68 5.41
C THR A 51 11.37 2.01 5.09
N VAL A 52 12.71 2.07 5.16
CA VAL A 52 13.47 3.28 4.80
C VAL A 52 13.22 3.70 3.36
N GLN A 53 13.24 2.76 2.40
CA GLN A 53 12.99 3.06 0.99
C GLN A 53 11.57 3.58 0.73
N LEU A 54 10.57 3.02 1.40
CA LEU A 54 9.16 3.37 1.23
C LEU A 54 8.82 4.75 1.83
N LEU A 55 9.43 5.07 2.98
CA LEU A 55 9.20 6.32 3.70
C LEU A 55 10.17 7.43 3.28
N GLY A 56 11.26 7.08 2.61
CA GLY A 56 12.32 8.00 2.19
C GLY A 56 11.88 9.06 1.16
N PRO A 57 12.76 10.06 0.92
CA PRO A 57 12.48 11.18 0.03
C PRO A 57 12.51 10.80 -1.46
N ASP A 58 13.22 9.72 -1.84
CA ASP A 58 13.26 9.24 -3.23
C ASP A 58 11.91 8.60 -3.62
N GLY A 59 11.05 9.41 -4.22
CA GLY A 59 9.73 8.97 -4.68
C GLY A 59 9.77 7.88 -5.75
N ARG A 60 10.84 7.78 -6.55
CA ARG A 60 10.98 6.73 -7.57
C ARG A 60 11.32 5.40 -6.92
N GLN A 61 12.29 5.41 -5.99
CA GLN A 61 12.64 4.21 -5.22
C GLN A 61 11.45 3.72 -4.40
N ALA A 62 10.75 4.62 -3.70
CA ALA A 62 9.58 4.27 -2.91
C ALA A 62 8.48 3.62 -3.76
N ARG A 63 8.20 4.17 -4.95
CA ARG A 63 7.24 3.59 -5.90
C ARG A 63 7.64 2.20 -6.37
N PHE A 64 8.91 2.03 -6.74
CA PHE A 64 9.41 0.74 -7.22
C PHE A 64 9.37 -0.32 -6.12
N THR A 65 9.82 0.00 -4.92
CA THR A 65 9.76 -0.92 -3.76
C THR A 65 8.32 -1.28 -3.43
N ALA A 66 7.39 -0.32 -3.41
CA ALA A 66 5.97 -0.58 -3.17
C ALA A 66 5.35 -1.50 -4.24
N ALA A 67 5.59 -1.21 -5.52
CA ALA A 67 5.07 -2.01 -6.63
C ALA A 67 5.60 -3.45 -6.58
N ARG A 68 6.91 -3.63 -6.34
CA ARG A 68 7.54 -4.95 -6.18
C ARG A 68 6.92 -5.73 -5.02
N LEU A 69 6.77 -5.10 -3.85
CA LEU A 69 6.18 -5.76 -2.68
C LEU A 69 4.73 -6.20 -2.93
N VAL A 70 3.92 -5.35 -3.57
CA VAL A 70 2.54 -5.72 -3.92
C VAL A 70 2.53 -6.90 -4.88
N ALA A 71 3.30 -6.85 -5.96
CA ALA A 71 3.34 -7.91 -6.97
C ALA A 71 3.80 -9.26 -6.40
N THR A 72 4.73 -9.26 -5.44
CA THR A 72 5.25 -10.49 -4.82
C THR A 72 4.34 -11.02 -3.72
N LEU A 73 3.73 -10.15 -2.90
CA LEU A 73 3.01 -10.58 -1.69
C LEU A 73 1.51 -10.77 -1.91
N TYR A 74 0.96 -10.27 -3.02
CA TYR A 74 -0.44 -10.42 -3.37
C TYR A 74 -0.55 -10.97 -4.80
N PRO A 75 0.01 -12.18 -5.06
CA PRO A 75 -0.11 -12.80 -6.35
C PRO A 75 -1.56 -13.22 -6.57
N ASP A 76 -2.15 -12.78 -7.66
CA ASP A 76 -3.45 -13.24 -8.16
C ASP A 76 -3.40 -13.16 -9.70
N ASP A 77 -4.11 -14.06 -10.37
CA ASP A 77 -4.32 -14.01 -11.82
C ASP A 77 -5.30 -12.88 -12.17
N ALA A 78 -6.09 -12.43 -11.20
CA ALA A 78 -6.94 -11.25 -11.29
C ALA A 78 -6.18 -9.94 -11.00
N ALA A 79 -6.82 -8.82 -11.35
CA ALA A 79 -6.32 -7.51 -10.96
C ALA A 79 -6.26 -7.38 -9.43
N PHE A 80 -5.23 -6.70 -8.92
CA PHE A 80 -5.08 -6.41 -7.49
C PHE A 80 -6.31 -5.66 -6.95
N ASP A 81 -7.18 -6.34 -6.22
CA ASP A 81 -8.43 -5.79 -5.64
C ASP A 81 -8.53 -6.13 -4.15
N PRO A 82 -7.74 -5.46 -3.28
CA PRO A 82 -7.71 -5.79 -1.86
C PRO A 82 -8.98 -5.29 -1.16
N PRO A 83 -9.38 -5.92 -0.04
CA PRO A 83 -10.53 -5.46 0.74
C PRO A 83 -10.31 -4.03 1.26
N ALA A 84 -11.40 -3.27 1.48
CA ALA A 84 -11.33 -1.87 1.90
C ALA A 84 -10.43 -1.62 3.14
N ALA A 85 -10.46 -2.52 4.12
CA ALA A 85 -9.65 -2.43 5.33
C ALA A 85 -8.14 -2.47 5.05
N TRP A 86 -7.72 -3.07 3.95
CA TRP A 86 -6.32 -3.15 3.55
C TRP A 86 -5.70 -1.76 3.35
N TRP A 87 -6.46 -0.83 2.77
CA TRP A 87 -6.01 0.55 2.52
C TRP A 87 -5.71 1.33 3.80
N ALA A 88 -6.31 0.93 4.93
CA ALA A 88 -6.03 1.54 6.23
C ALA A 88 -4.73 1.04 6.88
N THR A 89 -4.19 -0.09 6.41
CA THR A 89 -2.95 -0.66 6.95
C THR A 89 -1.73 0.22 6.62
N PRO A 90 -0.64 0.17 7.42
CA PRO A 90 0.58 0.91 7.11
C PRO A 90 1.06 0.77 5.65
N LEU A 91 1.17 -0.46 5.14
CA LEU A 91 1.55 -0.74 3.75
C LEU A 91 0.53 -0.19 2.76
N GLY A 92 -0.78 -0.37 3.04
CA GLY A 92 -1.85 0.14 2.18
C GLY A 92 -1.81 1.67 2.03
N ARG A 93 -1.58 2.39 3.13
CA ARG A 93 -1.41 3.85 3.12
C ARG A 93 -0.20 4.28 2.30
N VAL A 94 0.93 3.58 2.44
CA VAL A 94 2.14 3.84 1.64
C VAL A 94 1.88 3.60 0.16
N VAL A 95 1.22 2.48 -0.20
CA VAL A 95 0.92 2.13 -1.60
C VAL A 95 -0.02 3.17 -2.21
N ALA A 96 -1.13 3.51 -1.53
CA ALA A 96 -2.08 4.53 -1.98
C ALA A 96 -1.37 5.88 -2.26
N ARG A 97 -0.43 6.26 -1.41
CA ARG A 97 0.32 7.51 -1.53
C ARG A 97 1.40 7.49 -2.61
N ARG A 98 2.20 6.43 -2.67
CA ARG A 98 3.37 6.36 -3.57
C ARG A 98 2.93 6.00 -4.98
N VAL A 99 2.10 4.96 -5.09
CA VAL A 99 1.70 4.35 -6.35
C VAL A 99 0.31 4.83 -6.76
N GLY A 100 -0.64 4.85 -5.82
CA GLY A 100 -2.08 4.90 -6.09
C GLY A 100 -2.67 3.50 -5.98
N HIS A 101 -3.67 3.19 -6.80
CA HIS A 101 -4.13 1.82 -6.98
C HIS A 101 -3.27 1.12 -8.03
N PRO A 102 -2.56 0.02 -7.71
CA PRO A 102 -1.82 -0.77 -8.69
C PRO A 102 -2.74 -1.26 -9.81
N GLY A 103 -2.33 -1.11 -11.06
CA GLY A 103 -3.06 -1.65 -12.22
C GLY A 103 -4.35 -0.94 -12.63
N ALA A 104 -4.78 0.13 -11.95
CA ALA A 104 -6.01 0.84 -12.26
C ALA A 104 -5.78 2.34 -12.51
N HIS A 105 -6.45 2.90 -13.52
CA HIS A 105 -6.43 4.34 -13.81
C HIS A 105 -7.54 5.11 -13.06
N HIS A 106 -8.60 4.41 -12.68
CA HIS A 106 -9.70 4.94 -11.88
C HIS A 106 -10.21 3.88 -10.90
N VAL A 107 -10.88 4.33 -9.84
CA VAL A 107 -11.43 3.48 -8.79
C VAL A 107 -12.84 3.92 -8.42
N SER A 108 -13.63 3.01 -7.83
CA SER A 108 -14.93 3.37 -7.28
C SER A 108 -14.82 4.41 -6.16
N TYR A 109 -15.91 5.09 -5.84
CA TYR A 109 -15.93 6.05 -4.71
C TYR A 109 -15.67 5.39 -3.36
N ALA A 110 -16.06 4.11 -3.21
CA ALA A 110 -15.79 3.34 -2.00
C ALA A 110 -14.29 3.07 -1.84
N VAL A 111 -13.62 2.61 -2.92
CA VAL A 111 -12.17 2.37 -2.92
C VAL A 111 -11.40 3.67 -2.73
N ALA A 112 -11.79 4.75 -3.42
CA ALA A 112 -11.20 6.07 -3.19
C ALA A 112 -11.34 6.54 -1.72
N GLY A 113 -12.50 6.29 -1.11
CA GLY A 113 -12.75 6.61 0.29
C GLY A 113 -11.81 5.82 1.21
N ALA A 114 -11.69 4.51 0.99
CA ALA A 114 -10.79 3.65 1.73
C ALA A 114 -9.32 4.08 1.61
N MET A 115 -8.86 4.38 0.39
CA MET A 115 -7.50 4.90 0.12
C MET A 115 -7.21 6.22 0.83
N LEU A 116 -8.21 7.10 0.92
CA LEU A 116 -8.10 8.43 1.55
C LEU A 116 -8.36 8.40 3.06
N GLY A 117 -8.86 7.28 3.61
CA GLY A 117 -9.30 7.19 5.00
C GLY A 117 -10.53 8.06 5.29
N VAL A 118 -11.44 8.22 4.32
CA VAL A 118 -12.68 9.00 4.44
C VAL A 118 -13.89 8.21 3.94
N THR A 119 -15.09 8.69 4.24
CA THR A 119 -16.32 8.04 3.78
C THR A 119 -16.54 8.22 2.27
N ARG A 120 -17.33 7.34 1.67
CA ARG A 120 -17.81 7.49 0.29
C ARG A 120 -18.49 8.85 0.05
N GLN A 121 -19.25 9.34 1.03
CA GLN A 121 -19.91 10.64 0.94
C GLN A 121 -18.89 11.79 0.90
N ALA A 122 -17.86 11.73 1.74
CA ALA A 122 -16.79 12.74 1.72
C ALA A 122 -16.03 12.75 0.37
N VAL A 123 -15.89 11.60 -0.29
CA VAL A 123 -15.34 11.54 -1.67
C VAL A 123 -16.24 12.28 -2.64
N HIS A 124 -17.56 12.09 -2.56
CA HIS A 124 -18.51 12.82 -3.40
C HIS A 124 -18.37 14.33 -3.19
N ASP A 125 -18.32 14.79 -1.95
CA ASP A 125 -18.16 16.21 -1.61
C ASP A 125 -16.83 16.77 -2.13
N LEU A 126 -15.74 15.99 -2.09
CA LEU A 126 -14.45 16.39 -2.64
C LEU A 126 -14.50 16.56 -4.16
N ILE A 127 -15.22 15.70 -4.89
CA ILE A 127 -15.42 15.84 -6.34
C ILE A 127 -16.21 17.11 -6.65
N GLN A 128 -17.34 17.35 -5.95
CA GLN A 128 -18.17 18.53 -6.15
C GLN A 128 -17.40 19.84 -5.89
N ARG A 129 -16.44 19.82 -4.97
CA ARG A 129 -15.56 20.95 -4.65
C ARG A 129 -14.33 21.06 -5.57
N GLY A 130 -14.22 20.23 -6.61
CA GLY A 130 -13.08 20.21 -7.53
C GLY A 130 -11.75 19.81 -6.86
N LYS A 131 -11.81 19.03 -5.77
CA LYS A 131 -10.63 18.54 -5.03
C LYS A 131 -10.23 17.11 -5.41
N LEU A 132 -11.09 16.40 -6.14
CA LEU A 132 -10.83 15.12 -6.77
C LEU A 132 -11.42 15.11 -8.17
N ASP A 133 -10.73 14.47 -9.10
CA ASP A 133 -11.12 14.39 -10.49
C ASP A 133 -11.94 13.13 -10.75
N ARG A 134 -13.12 13.30 -11.34
CA ARG A 134 -13.93 12.20 -11.84
C ARG A 134 -13.29 11.59 -13.10
N HIS A 135 -13.34 10.28 -13.23
CA HIS A 135 -12.96 9.60 -14.48
C HIS A 135 -14.15 9.54 -15.44
N PRO A 136 -13.96 9.68 -16.78
CA PRO A 136 -15.04 9.60 -17.77
C PRO A 136 -15.87 8.32 -17.66
N ASP A 137 -15.22 7.19 -17.41
CA ASP A 137 -15.85 5.86 -17.26
C ASP A 137 -16.55 5.67 -15.89
N GLY A 138 -16.59 6.70 -15.06
CA GLY A 138 -17.12 6.66 -13.70
C GLY A 138 -16.04 6.51 -12.63
N GLY A 139 -16.38 6.78 -11.37
CA GLY A 139 -15.42 6.72 -10.26
C GLY A 139 -14.44 7.91 -10.22
N VAL A 140 -13.32 7.74 -9.54
CA VAL A 140 -12.31 8.76 -9.28
C VAL A 140 -10.99 8.39 -9.95
N ARG A 141 -10.31 9.36 -10.57
CA ARG A 141 -8.96 9.14 -11.14
C ARG A 141 -7.97 8.80 -10.01
N VAL A 142 -7.22 7.71 -10.18
CA VAL A 142 -6.19 7.29 -9.22
C VAL A 142 -5.11 8.35 -9.03
N THR A 143 -4.72 9.02 -10.11
CA THR A 143 -3.75 10.14 -10.07
C THR A 143 -4.22 11.28 -9.18
N SER A 144 -5.53 11.57 -9.17
CA SER A 144 -6.13 12.62 -8.35
C SER A 144 -6.17 12.23 -6.86
N VAL A 145 -6.55 11.00 -6.55
CA VAL A 145 -6.47 10.44 -5.18
C VAL A 145 -5.03 10.53 -4.65
N ARG A 146 -4.05 10.10 -5.45
CA ARG A 146 -2.64 10.15 -5.08
C ARG A 146 -2.16 11.59 -4.86
N ALA A 147 -2.47 12.50 -5.77
CA ALA A 147 -2.12 13.91 -5.63
C ALA A 147 -2.70 14.51 -4.33
N ARG A 148 -3.95 14.18 -4.01
CA ARG A 148 -4.60 14.61 -2.77
C ARG A 148 -3.85 14.10 -1.54
N LEU A 149 -3.49 12.81 -1.49
CA LEU A 149 -2.67 12.26 -0.40
C LEU A 149 -1.33 13.00 -0.27
N SER A 150 -0.68 13.31 -1.39
CA SER A 150 0.57 14.09 -1.41
C SER A 150 0.41 15.46 -0.74
N THR A 151 -0.69 16.18 -1.02
CA THR A 151 -0.94 17.51 -0.42
C THR A 151 -1.19 17.50 1.09
N LEU A 152 -1.58 16.36 1.67
CA LEU A 152 -1.85 16.26 3.11
C LEU A 152 -0.59 16.23 3.99
N GLU A 153 0.61 16.16 3.40
CA GLU A 153 1.89 16.18 4.15
C GLU A 153 2.68 17.48 4.07
N ALA A 154 2.36 18.38 3.14
CA ALA A 154 3.09 19.65 3.09
C ALA A 154 2.87 20.35 4.45
N PRO A 155 3.94 20.71 5.19
CA PRO A 155 3.77 21.56 6.36
C PRO A 155 3.04 22.82 5.89
N ARG A 156 1.97 23.19 6.62
CA ARG A 156 1.35 24.50 6.45
C ARG A 156 2.31 25.59 6.90
#